data_AF-A0A9D1AJ62-F1
#
_entry.id   AF-A0A9D1AJ62-F1
#
_cell.length_a   1.000
_cell.length_b   1.000
_cell.length_c   1.000
_cell.angle_alpha   90.00
_cell.angle_beta   90.00
_cell.angle_gamma   90.00
#
_symmetry.space_group_name_H-M   'P 1'
#
loop_
_entity.id
_entity.type
_entity.pdbx_description
1 polymer ?
#
loop_
_entity_poly.entity_id
_entity_poly.type
_entity_poly.pdbx_seq_one_letter_code
_entity_poly.pdbx_strand_id
1 'polypeptide(L)'
;MDSFVEELLDRINCATVLEFPIGSVTITLKESVVISWGIIVVVALLSFLLTRHLSVDKPGKAQLLLESLIAWLENMFDGLLGERGKRYTPYMITVIIYIGFANLSPLLGFKPPTKDLNVTAALALMSIVLI
;
A
#
# COMPACT_ATOMS: atom_id res chain seq x y z
N MET A 1 -21.50 24.42 14.56
CA MET A 1 -21.28 22.97 14.74
C MET A 1 -21.22 22.30 13.37
N ASP A 2 -22.17 22.61 12.49
CA ASP A 2 -22.22 22.07 11.12
C ASP A 2 -21.01 22.45 10.24
N SER A 3 -20.47 23.65 10.36
CA SER A 3 -19.25 24.07 9.62
C SER A 3 -18.00 23.27 9.99
N PHE A 4 -17.89 22.83 11.25
CA PHE A 4 -16.80 21.97 11.70
C PHE A 4 -17.01 20.53 11.20
N VAL A 5 -18.26 20.05 11.18
CA VAL A 5 -18.62 18.76 10.59
C VAL A 5 -18.30 18.74 9.09
N GLU A 6 -18.61 19.81 8.35
CA GLU A 6 -18.25 19.96 6.94
C GLU A 6 -16.74 19.97 6.72
N GLU A 7 -15.96 20.69 7.56
CA GLU A 7 -14.49 20.69 7.46
C GLU A 7 -13.90 19.30 7.76
N LEU A 8 -14.49 18.57 8.71
CA LEU A 8 -14.09 17.18 8.97
C LEU A 8 -14.47 16.25 7.82
N LEU A 9 -15.67 16.40 7.25
CA LEU A 9 -16.12 15.62 6.10
C LEU A 9 -15.25 15.90 4.86
N ASP A 10 -14.80 17.13 4.65
CA ASP A 10 -13.92 17.51 3.54
C ASP A 10 -12.46 17.03 3.74
N ARG A 11 -12.00 16.94 5.00
CA ARG A 11 -10.70 16.32 5.32
C ARG A 11 -10.71 14.80 5.21
N ILE A 12 -11.86 14.17 5.50
CA ILE A 12 -12.06 12.72 5.43
C ILE A 12 -12.32 12.28 3.98
N ASN A 13 -13.11 13.03 3.22
CA ASN A 13 -13.38 12.71 1.83
C ASN A 13 -12.19 13.10 0.94
N CYS A 14 -11.67 12.10 0.22
CA CYS A 14 -10.74 12.38 -0.87
C CYS A 14 -11.52 12.99 -2.04
N ALA A 15 -10.96 14.04 -2.66
CA ALA A 15 -11.64 14.73 -3.74
C ALA A 15 -11.92 13.77 -4.90
N THR A 16 -13.07 13.94 -5.53
CA THR A 16 -13.45 13.18 -6.72
C THR A 16 -12.79 13.85 -7.91
N VAL A 17 -11.91 13.10 -8.60
CA VAL A 17 -11.08 13.68 -9.68
C VAL A 17 -11.80 13.51 -11.03
N LEU A 18 -12.48 12.39 -11.24
CA LEU A 18 -13.20 12.07 -12.47
C LEU A 18 -14.48 11.28 -12.18
N GLU A 19 -15.57 11.67 -12.82
CA GLU A 19 -16.84 10.92 -12.82
C GLU A 19 -17.10 10.42 -14.24
N PHE A 20 -17.16 9.10 -14.40
CA PHE A 20 -17.54 8.48 -15.67
C PHE A 20 -18.87 7.74 -15.48
N PRO A 21 -19.95 8.16 -16.18
CA PRO A 21 -21.18 7.39 -16.20
C PRO A 21 -21.00 6.14 -17.09
N ILE A 22 -21.14 4.95 -16.51
CA ILE A 22 -21.20 3.69 -17.27
C ILE A 22 -22.59 3.10 -17.08
N GLY A 23 -23.48 3.35 -18.04
CA GLY A 23 -24.88 2.91 -17.95
C GLY A 23 -25.61 3.56 -16.77
N SER A 24 -26.08 2.75 -15.82
CA SER A 24 -26.78 3.19 -14.59
C SER A 24 -25.88 3.35 -13.36
N VAL A 25 -24.58 3.07 -13.48
CA VAL A 25 -23.62 3.15 -12.36
C VAL A 25 -22.65 4.30 -12.62
N THR A 26 -22.61 5.26 -11.69
CA THR A 26 -21.60 6.31 -11.68
C THR A 26 -20.36 5.81 -10.96
N ILE A 27 -19.27 5.58 -11.70
CA ILE A 27 -17.98 5.26 -11.08
C ILE A 27 -17.26 6.57 -10.78
N THR A 28 -17.17 6.89 -9.50
CA THR A 28 -16.44 8.06 -9.00
C THR A 28 -14.98 7.68 -8.76
N LEU A 29 -14.08 8.14 -9.63
CA LEU A 29 -12.64 7.98 -9.44
C LEU A 29 -12.16 9.02 -8.44
N LYS A 30 -11.89 8.53 -7.21
CA LYS A 30 -11.33 9.33 -6.12
C LYS A 30 -9.82 9.56 -6.34
N GLU A 31 -9.33 10.69 -5.84
CA GLU A 31 -7.90 11.04 -5.80
C GLU A 31 -7.04 9.93 -5.18
N SER A 32 -7.58 9.23 -4.19
CA SER A 32 -6.97 8.07 -3.52
C SER A 32 -6.56 6.96 -4.49
N VAL A 33 -7.32 6.74 -5.57
CA VAL A 33 -7.02 5.69 -6.57
C VAL A 33 -5.79 6.05 -7.38
N VAL A 34 -5.72 7.31 -7.83
CA VAL A 34 -4.58 7.82 -8.62
C VAL A 34 -3.31 7.81 -7.77
N ILE A 35 -3.40 8.23 -6.51
CA ILE A 35 -2.27 8.21 -5.56
C ILE A 35 -1.83 6.76 -5.29
N SER A 36 -2.77 5.83 -5.13
CA SER A 36 -2.47 4.40 -4.96
C SER A 36 -1.70 3.84 -6.16
N TRP A 37 -2.12 4.18 -7.39
CA TRP A 37 -1.41 3.76 -8.61
C TRP A 37 -0.01 4.38 -8.68
N GLY A 38 0.14 5.65 -8.32
CA GLY A 38 1.44 6.31 -8.19
C GLY A 38 2.37 5.57 -7.22
N ILE A 39 1.87 5.19 -6.04
CA ILE A 39 2.63 4.41 -5.06
C ILE A 39 3.02 3.05 -5.63
N ILE A 40 2.10 2.33 -6.28
CA ILE A 40 2.39 1.02 -6.89
C ILE A 40 3.51 1.15 -7.93
N VAL A 41 3.45 2.16 -8.80
CA VAL A 41 4.49 2.43 -9.80
C VAL A 41 5.83 2.73 -9.14
N VAL A 42 5.86 3.55 -8.08
CA VAL A 42 7.10 3.88 -7.35
C VAL A 42 7.67 2.64 -6.69
N VAL A 43 6.86 1.84 -5.98
CA VAL A 43 7.30 0.61 -5.32
C VAL A 43 7.82 -0.39 -6.36
N ALA A 44 7.13 -0.57 -7.49
CA ALA A 44 7.57 -1.44 -8.57
C ALA A 44 8.88 -0.96 -9.19
N LEU A 45 9.04 0.35 -9.40
CA LEU A 45 10.26 0.94 -9.97
C LEU A 45 11.44 0.83 -9.01
N LEU A 46 11.23 1.11 -7.71
CA LEU A 46 12.25 0.91 -6.68
C LEU A 46 12.66 -0.56 -6.61
N SER A 47 11.68 -1.47 -6.59
CA SER A 47 11.93 -2.91 -6.58
C SER A 47 12.73 -3.34 -7.81
N PHE A 48 12.39 -2.84 -9.00
CA PHE A 48 13.12 -3.11 -10.23
C PHE A 48 14.56 -2.57 -10.20
N LEU A 49 14.76 -1.33 -9.75
CA LEU A 49 16.09 -0.72 -9.65
C LEU A 49 16.99 -1.46 -8.64
N LEU A 50 16.42 -1.83 -7.48
CA LEU A 50 17.13 -2.57 -6.43
C LEU A 50 17.46 -4.02 -6.85
N THR A 51 16.61 -4.64 -7.69
CA THR A 51 16.81 -6.02 -8.14
C THR A 51 17.68 -6.16 -9.41
N ARG A 52 17.89 -5.07 -10.18
CA ARG A 52 18.59 -5.12 -11.48
C ARG A 52 20.08 -5.46 -11.41
N HIS A 53 20.74 -5.18 -10.28
CA HIS A 53 22.17 -5.41 -10.09
C HIS A 53 22.48 -6.26 -8.85
N LEU A 54 21.64 -7.25 -8.57
CA LEU A 54 21.89 -8.21 -7.51
C LEU A 54 23.13 -9.04 -7.86
N SER A 55 24.12 -9.03 -6.97
CA SER A 55 25.36 -9.80 -7.14
C SER A 55 25.47 -10.79 -5.99
N VAL A 56 25.58 -12.08 -6.32
CA VAL A 56 25.62 -13.17 -5.33
C VAL A 56 27.00 -13.25 -4.65
N ASP A 57 28.08 -12.93 -5.37
CA ASP A 57 29.45 -13.09 -4.86
C ASP A 57 29.92 -11.90 -4.00
N LYS A 58 29.38 -10.70 -4.23
CA LYS A 58 29.70 -9.47 -3.47
C LYS A 58 28.46 -8.58 -3.36
N PRO A 59 27.53 -8.89 -2.42
CA PRO A 59 26.30 -8.12 -2.29
C PRO A 59 26.60 -6.68 -1.88
N GLY A 60 25.94 -5.72 -2.52
CA GLY A 60 26.06 -4.31 -2.17
C GLY A 60 25.48 -4.02 -0.78
N LYS A 61 25.93 -2.95 -0.11
CA LYS A 61 25.41 -2.56 1.22
C LYS A 61 23.89 -2.37 1.24
N ALA A 62 23.31 -1.83 0.16
CA ALA A 62 21.86 -1.64 0.03
C ALA A 62 21.10 -2.96 -0.14
N GLN A 63 21.68 -3.93 -0.85
CA GLN A 63 21.12 -5.27 -1.00
C GLN A 63 21.09 -6.01 0.34
N LEU A 64 22.21 -6.00 1.08
CA LEU A 64 22.27 -6.62 2.42
C LEU A 64 21.22 -6.07 3.37
N LEU A 65 21.01 -4.75 3.35
CA LEU A 65 20.01 -4.10 4.20
C LEU A 65 18.58 -4.49 3.79
N LEU A 66 18.30 -4.54 2.48
CA LEU A 66 17.00 -4.96 1.95
C LEU A 66 16.70 -6.43 2.26
N GLU A 67 17.65 -7.33 2.01
CA GLU A 67 17.55 -8.76 2.31
C GLU A 67 17.36 -8.99 3.81
N SER A 68 18.11 -8.28 4.66
CA SER A 68 17.95 -8.36 6.11
C SER A 68 16.56 -7.90 6.56
N LEU A 69 16.01 -6.85 5.94
CA LEU A 69 14.68 -6.34 6.24
C LEU A 69 13.59 -7.33 5.81
N ILE A 70 13.69 -7.88 4.60
CA ILE A 70 12.75 -8.88 4.10
C ILE A 70 12.81 -10.14 4.96
N ALA A 71 14.00 -10.68 5.24
CA ALA A 71 14.18 -11.84 6.10
C ALA A 71 13.66 -11.59 7.52
N TRP A 72 13.83 -10.38 8.06
CA TRP A 72 13.25 -10.01 9.36
C TRP A 72 11.72 -10.03 9.33
N LEU A 73 11.10 -9.48 8.28
CA LEU A 73 9.64 -9.52 8.10
C LEU A 73 9.13 -10.96 7.91
N GLU A 74 9.81 -11.78 7.11
CA GLU A 74 9.48 -13.19 6.91
C GLU A 74 9.48 -13.94 8.24
N ASN A 75 10.53 -13.80 9.05
CA ASN A 75 10.61 -14.45 10.36
C ASN A 75 9.53 -13.95 11.33
N MET A 76 9.22 -12.65 11.30
CA MET A 76 8.14 -12.08 12.11
C MET A 76 6.79 -12.71 11.75
N PHE A 77 6.46 -12.78 10.46
CA PHE A 77 5.19 -13.33 10.01
C PHE A 77 5.09 -14.84 10.14
N ASP A 78 6.18 -15.57 9.88
CA ASP A 78 6.24 -17.02 10.12
C ASP A 78 6.01 -17.34 11.61
N GLY A 79 6.52 -16.51 12.52
CA GLY A 79 6.27 -16.62 13.96
C GLY A 79 4.83 -16.30 14.36
N LEU A 80 4.17 -15.34 13.68
CA LEU A 80 2.79 -14.93 13.98
C LEU A 80 1.74 -15.88 13.39
N LEU A 81 1.99 -16.42 12.19
CA LEU A 81 1.06 -17.25 11.44
C LEU A 81 1.19 -18.75 11.73
N GLY A 82 2.35 -19.18 12.20
CA GLY A 82 2.69 -20.60 12.32
C GLY A 82 2.83 -21.31 10.97
N GLU A 83 3.09 -22.62 11.02
CA GLU A 83 3.45 -23.42 9.82
C GLU A 83 2.38 -23.43 8.73
N ARG A 84 1.09 -23.32 9.10
CA ARG A 84 -0.03 -23.33 8.15
C ARG A 84 -0.20 -22.01 7.40
N GLY A 85 0.16 -20.89 8.02
CA GLY A 85 0.00 -19.57 7.40
C GLY A 85 1.23 -19.08 6.65
N LYS A 86 2.37 -19.79 6.65
CA LYS A 86 3.58 -19.45 5.88
C LYS A 86 3.32 -19.13 4.40
N ARG A 87 2.30 -19.77 3.80
CA ARG A 87 1.90 -19.51 2.41
C ARG A 87 1.45 -18.07 2.18
N TYR A 88 0.98 -17.38 3.22
CA TYR A 88 0.49 -16.00 3.18
C TYR A 88 1.54 -14.97 3.61
N THR A 89 2.70 -15.41 4.13
CA THR A 89 3.82 -14.53 4.49
C THR A 89 4.19 -13.56 3.35
N PRO A 90 4.34 -13.99 2.08
CA PRO A 90 4.66 -13.07 0.98
C PRO A 90 3.58 -11.99 0.77
N TYR A 91 2.30 -12.36 0.88
CA TYR A 91 1.19 -11.41 0.74
C TYR A 91 1.25 -10.35 1.84
N MET A 92 1.40 -10.75 3.10
CA MET A 92 1.46 -9.79 4.21
C MET A 92 2.68 -8.85 4.13
N ILE A 93 3.83 -9.36 3.67
CA ILE A 93 5.01 -8.52 3.40
C ILE A 93 4.69 -7.47 2.33
N THR A 94 4.01 -7.82 1.26
CA THR A 94 3.62 -6.83 0.24
C THR A 94 2.64 -5.79 0.78
N VAL A 95 1.66 -6.21 1.60
CA VAL A 95 0.68 -5.31 2.20
C VAL A 95 1.34 -4.34 3.19
N ILE A 96 2.24 -4.81 4.06
CA ILE A 96 2.91 -3.93 5.03
C ILE A 96 3.85 -2.94 4.34
N ILE A 97 4.54 -3.36 3.27
CA ILE A 97 5.36 -2.48 2.44
C ILE A 97 4.48 -1.41 1.78
N TYR A 98 3.36 -1.82 1.16
CA TYR A 98 2.42 -0.88 0.55
C TYR A 98 1.89 0.15 1.56
N ILE A 99 1.46 -0.29 2.74
CA ILE A 99 0.99 0.60 3.81
C ILE A 99 2.11 1.55 4.26
N GLY A 100 3.35 1.06 4.37
CA GLY A 100 4.52 1.88 4.69
C GLY A 100 4.72 3.02 3.71
N PHE A 101 4.72 2.73 2.40
CA PHE A 101 4.85 3.76 1.36
C PHE A 101 3.61 4.67 1.27
N ALA A 102 2.41 4.11 1.44
CA ALA A 102 1.17 4.89 1.47
C ALA A 102 1.15 5.91 2.60
N ASN A 103 1.67 5.55 3.78
CA ASN A 103 1.76 6.46 4.92
C ASN A 103 2.91 7.47 4.80
N LEU A 104 3.87 7.24 3.89
CA LEU A 104 4.92 8.21 3.54
C LEU A 104 4.50 9.20 2.46
N SER A 105 3.44 8.93 1.70
CA SER A 105 2.91 9.85 0.66
C SER A 105 2.59 11.28 1.13
N PRO A 106 2.19 11.57 2.40
CA PRO A 106 2.03 12.94 2.88
C PRO A 106 3.31 13.77 2.84
N LEU A 107 4.48 13.12 2.95
CA LEU A 107 5.78 13.80 2.87
C LEU A 107 6.02 14.45 1.50
N LEU A 108 5.35 13.92 0.46
CA LEU A 108 5.41 14.43 -0.91
C LEU A 108 4.27 15.43 -1.22
N GLY A 109 3.44 15.77 -0.23
CA GLY A 109 2.32 16.70 -0.39
C GLY A 109 0.99 16.05 -0.83
N PHE A 110 0.93 14.72 -0.94
CA PHE A 110 -0.29 14.00 -1.35
C PHE A 110 -1.11 13.54 -0.14
N LYS A 111 -2.45 13.50 -0.26
CA LYS A 111 -3.29 12.87 0.77
C LYS A 111 -3.06 11.34 0.75
N PRO A 112 -2.79 10.69 1.90
CA PRO A 112 -2.48 9.28 1.90
C PRO A 112 -3.73 8.46 1.52
N PRO A 113 -3.60 7.44 0.66
CA PRO A 113 -4.74 6.66 0.18
C PRO A 113 -5.41 5.86 1.30
N THR A 114 -4.70 5.62 2.42
CA THR A 114 -5.24 5.00 3.65
C THR A 114 -6.27 5.87 4.37
N LYS A 115 -6.40 7.16 4.02
CA LYS A 115 -7.53 8.00 4.48
C LYS A 115 -8.85 7.63 3.82
N ASP A 116 -8.81 7.05 2.62
CA ASP A 116 -10.02 6.58 1.97
C ASP A 116 -10.46 5.26 2.60
N LEU A 117 -11.63 5.28 3.22
CA LEU A 117 -12.25 4.09 3.81
C LEU A 117 -12.38 2.96 2.79
N ASN A 118 -12.58 3.27 1.51
CA ASN A 118 -12.69 2.24 0.48
C ASN A 118 -11.39 1.45 0.32
N VAL A 119 -10.23 2.11 0.39
CA VAL A 119 -8.92 1.45 0.25
C VAL A 119 -8.65 0.58 1.48
N THR A 120 -8.92 1.09 2.67
CA THR A 120 -8.76 0.35 3.92
C THR A 120 -9.72 -0.84 4.01
N ALA A 121 -10.99 -0.66 3.64
CA ALA A 121 -11.97 -1.74 3.62
C ALA A 121 -11.62 -2.82 2.59
N ALA A 122 -11.15 -2.44 1.40
CA ALA A 122 -10.72 -3.39 0.38
C ALA A 122 -9.52 -4.24 0.85
N LEU A 123 -8.50 -3.62 1.46
CA LEU A 123 -7.35 -4.33 2.02
C LEU A 123 -7.76 -5.29 3.15
N ALA A 124 -8.69 -4.86 4.01
CA ALA A 124 -9.20 -5.70 5.09
C ALA A 124 -9.98 -6.91 4.53
N LEU A 125 -10.89 -6.69 3.59
CA LEU A 125 -11.67 -7.77 2.97
C LEU A 125 -10.77 -8.77 2.23
N MET A 126 -9.80 -8.28 1.45
CA MET A 126 -8.85 -9.16 0.76
C MET A 126 -8.06 -10.02 1.74
N SER A 127 -7.65 -9.46 2.87
CA SER A 127 -6.92 -10.19 3.89
C SER A 127 -7.78 -11.25 4.58
N ILE A 128 -9.06 -10.98 4.84
CA ILE A 128 -10.02 -11.95 5.41
C ILE A 128 -10.34 -13.07 4.42
N VAL A 129 -10.43 -12.78 3.13
CA VAL A 129 -10.78 -13.79 2.11
C VAL A 129 -9.59 -14.70 1.80
N LEU A 130 -8.36 -14.15 1.81
CA LEU A 130 -7.16 -14.91 1.46
C LEU A 130 -6.63 -15.78 2.60
N ILE A 131 -6.74 -15.32 3.86
CA ILE A 131 -6.17 -15.99 5.04
C ILE A 131 -7.20 -16.90 5.69
#